data_AF-A0A7L5DYF8-F1
#
_entry.id   AF-A0A7L5DYF8-F1
#
_cell.length_a   1.000
_cell.length_b   1.000
_cell.length_c   1.000
_cell.angle_alpha   90.00
_cell.angle_beta   90.00
_cell.angle_gamma   90.00
#
_symmetry.space_group_name_H-M   'P 1'
#
loop_
_entity.id
_entity.type
_entity.pdbx_description
1 polymer ?
#
loop_
_entity_poly.entity_id
_entity_poly.type
_entity_poly.pdbx_seq_one_letter_code
_entity_poly.pdbx_strand_id
1 'polypeptide(L)'
;MSKDYQDNRKKLGAMLKSETPKTPIQEVRPVPSPEPVADARQRPSHLNFWVEDQLMQRLKVYAAKSRKTIKQIGNEALEAYLKEHE
;
A
#
# COMPACT_ATOMS: atom_id res chain seq x y z
N MET A 1 8.09 -40.46 -20.62
CA MET A 1 9.09 -39.67 -19.85
C MET A 1 10.45 -40.30 -20.11
N SER A 2 11.42 -39.55 -20.66
CA SER A 2 12.76 -40.09 -20.97
C SER A 2 13.43 -40.64 -19.71
N LYS A 3 14.16 -41.74 -19.85
CA LYS A 3 14.94 -42.37 -18.77
C LYS A 3 15.89 -41.36 -18.11
N ASP A 4 16.46 -40.48 -18.91
CA ASP A 4 17.36 -39.40 -18.48
C ASP A 4 16.68 -38.43 -17.49
N TYR A 5 15.38 -38.18 -17.67
CA TYR A 5 14.63 -37.31 -16.77
C TYR A 5 14.48 -37.92 -15.38
N GLN A 6 14.21 -39.24 -15.31
CA GLN A 6 14.08 -39.93 -14.04
C GLN A 6 15.42 -40.02 -13.30
N ASP A 7 16.51 -40.24 -14.04
CA ASP A 7 17.84 -40.33 -13.47
C ASP A 7 18.34 -38.98 -12.95
N ASN A 8 18.10 -37.90 -13.69
CA ASN A 8 18.41 -36.53 -13.23
C ASN A 8 17.61 -36.14 -11.98
N ARG A 9 16.34 -36.54 -11.90
CA ARG A 9 15.49 -36.25 -10.72
C ARG A 9 15.98 -36.98 -9.48
N LYS A 10 16.40 -38.24 -9.60
CA LYS A 10 16.99 -39.01 -8.49
C LYS A 10 18.31 -38.40 -8.03
N LYS A 11 19.16 -37.99 -8.97
CA LYS A 11 20.45 -37.35 -8.69
C LYS A 11 20.28 -36.03 -7.93
N LEU A 12 19.34 -35.18 -8.35
CA LEU A 12 19.04 -33.91 -7.67
C LEU A 12 18.52 -34.13 -6.25
N GLY A 13 17.63 -35.11 -6.06
CA GLY A 13 17.09 -35.45 -4.75
C GLY A 13 18.15 -35.98 -3.78
N ALA A 14 19.20 -36.64 -4.29
CA ALA A 14 20.34 -37.04 -3.48
C ALA A 14 21.20 -35.83 -3.08
N MET A 15 21.52 -34.96 -4.04
CA MET A 15 22.35 -33.76 -3.81
C MET A 15 21.73 -32.82 -2.76
N LEU A 16 20.42 -32.57 -2.82
CA LEU A 16 19.72 -31.69 -1.86
C LEU A 16 19.76 -32.19 -0.41
N LYS A 17 19.93 -33.51 -0.21
CA LYS A 17 19.95 -34.12 1.13
C LYS A 17 21.37 -34.22 1.70
N SER A 18 22.37 -34.38 0.84
CA SER A 18 23.76 -34.58 1.25
C SER A 18 24.58 -33.30 1.28
N GLU A 19 24.24 -32.32 0.44
CA GLU A 19 25.03 -31.10 0.32
C GLU A 19 24.48 -30.00 1.23
N THR A 20 25.33 -29.50 2.13
CA THR A 20 25.02 -28.31 2.93
C THR A 20 24.91 -27.10 2.01
N PRO A 21 23.86 -26.27 2.13
CA PRO A 21 23.71 -25.05 1.33
C PRO A 21 24.94 -24.16 1.45
N LYS A 22 25.65 -23.94 0.33
CA LYS A 22 26.83 -23.04 0.24
C LYS A 22 26.43 -21.60 -0.10
N THR A 23 25.17 -21.22 0.14
CA THR A 23 24.72 -19.86 -0.09
C THR A 23 25.18 -18.98 1.06
N PRO A 24 25.71 -17.77 0.80
CA PRO A 24 26.02 -16.83 1.87
C PRO A 24 24.74 -16.57 2.67
N ILE A 25 24.82 -16.79 3.98
CA ILE A 25 23.69 -16.56 4.89
C ILE A 25 23.38 -15.06 4.85
N GLN A 26 22.22 -14.68 4.32
CA GLN A 26 21.80 -13.29 4.30
C GLN A 26 21.34 -12.91 5.71
N GLU A 27 22.18 -12.17 6.43
CA GLU A 27 21.80 -11.57 7.70
C GLU A 27 20.88 -10.37 7.44
N VAL A 28 19.57 -10.56 7.59
CA VAL A 28 18.61 -9.45 7.55
C VAL A 28 18.60 -8.78 8.92
N ARG A 29 19.15 -7.57 9.00
CA ARG A 29 18.99 -6.73 10.20
C ARG A 29 17.62 -6.06 10.17
N PRO A 30 16.82 -6.14 11.24
CA PRO A 30 15.57 -5.39 11.33
C PRO A 30 15.87 -3.90 11.17
N VAL A 31 15.16 -3.25 10.24
CA VAL A 31 15.15 -1.80 10.18
C VAL A 31 14.42 -1.34 11.45
N PRO A 32 14.95 -0.38 12.23
CA PRO A 32 14.21 0.17 13.35
C PRO A 32 12.82 0.58 12.84
N SER A 33 11.78 0.12 13.55
CA SER A 33 10.42 0.59 13.29
C SER A 33 10.49 2.11 13.24
N PRO A 34 9.92 2.78 12.22
CA PRO A 34 9.77 4.22 12.31
C PRO A 34 9.09 4.48 13.64
N GLU A 35 9.76 5.26 14.50
CA GLU A 35 9.13 5.81 15.69
C GLU A 35 7.78 6.40 15.24
N PRO A 36 6.69 6.22 16.01
CA PRO A 36 5.44 6.87 15.68
C PRO A 36 5.71 8.37 15.75
N VAL A 37 5.95 8.98 14.59
CA VAL A 37 6.33 10.38 14.48
C VAL A 37 5.26 11.17 15.23
N ALA A 38 5.71 11.81 16.30
CA ALA A 38 4.89 12.58 17.19
C ALA A 38 4.34 13.78 16.43
N ASP A 39 3.06 13.73 16.06
CA ASP A 39 2.18 14.89 16.21
C ASP A 39 0.74 14.41 16.45
N ALA A 40 0.36 14.28 17.73
CA ALA A 40 -1.01 13.93 18.10
C ALA A 40 -2.04 14.98 17.62
N ARG A 41 -1.58 16.13 17.11
CA ARG A 41 -2.41 17.24 16.62
C ARG A 41 -2.83 17.13 15.15
N GLN A 42 -2.24 16.21 14.38
CA GLN A 42 -2.54 16.06 12.94
C GLN A 42 -2.83 14.61 12.55
N ARG A 43 -3.55 13.86 13.39
CA ARG A 43 -4.02 12.55 12.97
C ARG A 43 -5.13 12.74 11.93
N PRO A 44 -4.94 12.31 10.67
CA PRO A 44 -6.01 12.35 9.70
C PRO A 44 -7.17 11.49 10.20
N SER A 45 -8.34 12.09 10.37
CA SER A 45 -9.56 11.36 10.69
C SER A 45 -10.24 10.92 9.41
N HIS A 46 -10.76 9.70 9.39
CA HIS A 46 -11.47 9.15 8.24
C HIS A 46 -12.96 9.47 8.34
N LEU A 47 -13.51 10.07 7.29
CA LEU A 47 -14.95 10.31 7.15
C LEU A 47 -15.44 9.58 5.89
N ASN A 48 -16.41 8.68 6.07
CA ASN A 48 -17.08 8.00 4.96
C ASN A 48 -18.53 8.47 4.90
N PHE A 49 -18.99 8.88 3.73
CA PHE A 49 -20.37 9.25 3.47
C PHE A 49 -20.77 8.85 2.06
N TRP A 50 -22.07 8.63 1.86
CA TRP A 50 -22.64 8.39 0.55
C TRP A 50 -22.96 9.71 -0.14
N VAL A 51 -22.79 9.75 -1.45
CA VAL A 51 -22.98 10.94 -2.28
C VAL A 51 -23.73 10.54 -3.54
N GLU A 52 -24.66 11.39 -3.97
CA GLU A 52 -25.35 11.24 -5.25
C GLU A 52 -24.36 11.11 -6.42
N ASP A 53 -24.63 10.18 -7.33
CA ASP A 53 -23.72 9.85 -8.44
C ASP A 53 -23.40 11.06 -9.32
N GLN A 54 -24.41 11.90 -9.59
CA GLN A 54 -24.23 13.12 -10.38
C GLN A 54 -23.28 14.11 -9.69
N LEU A 55 -23.36 14.21 -8.36
CA LEU A 55 -22.48 15.08 -7.58
C LEU A 55 -21.04 14.54 -7.57
N MET A 56 -20.87 13.23 -7.45
CA MET A 56 -19.55 12.58 -7.53
C MET A 56 -18.89 12.77 -8.91
N GLN A 57 -19.66 12.71 -10.00
CA GLN A 57 -19.13 12.99 -11.34
C GLN A 57 -18.69 14.45 -11.49
N ARG A 58 -19.49 15.41 -11.04
CA ARG A 58 -19.14 16.84 -11.06
C ARG A 58 -17.87 17.11 -10.23
N LEU A 59 -17.76 16.47 -9.06
CA LEU A 59 -16.59 16.58 -8.20
C LEU A 59 -15.32 16.06 -8.89
N LYS A 60 -15.38 14.91 -9.57
CA LYS A 60 -14.25 14.36 -10.34
C LYS A 60 -13.81 15.29 -11.46
N VAL A 61 -14.76 15.84 -12.21
CA VAL A 61 -14.46 16.80 -13.29
C VAL A 61 -13.81 18.07 -12.73
N TYR A 62 -14.32 18.59 -11.61
CA TYR A 62 -13.74 19.76 -10.95
C TYR A 62 -12.33 19.48 -10.41
N ALA A 63 -12.10 18.32 -9.81
CA ALA A 63 -10.79 17.88 -9.34
C ALA A 63 -9.75 17.86 -10.48
N ALA A 64 -10.14 17.32 -11.64
CA ALA A 64 -9.28 17.32 -12.83
C ALA A 64 -8.96 18.74 -13.32
N LYS A 65 -9.94 19.65 -13.36
CA LYS A 65 -9.75 21.05 -13.79
C LYS A 65 -8.89 21.87 -12.84
N SER A 66 -9.09 21.69 -11.53
CA SER A 66 -8.44 22.49 -10.49
C SER A 66 -7.08 21.93 -10.04
N ARG A 67 -6.67 20.75 -10.55
CA ARG A 67 -5.47 20.01 -10.09
C ARG A 67 -5.46 19.75 -8.58
N LYS A 68 -6.64 19.67 -7.96
CA LYS A 68 -6.81 19.32 -6.55
C LYS A 68 -7.28 17.89 -6.43
N THR A 69 -6.85 17.23 -5.35
CA THR A 69 -7.40 15.92 -4.99
C THR A 69 -8.83 16.08 -4.47
N ILE A 70 -9.64 15.04 -4.61
CA ILE A 70 -11.00 15.00 -4.05
C ILE A 70 -10.97 15.26 -2.53
N LYS A 71 -9.93 14.78 -1.84
CA LYS A 71 -9.72 15.03 -0.40
C LYS A 71 -9.53 16.51 -0.08
N GLN A 72 -8.68 17.21 -0.83
CA GLN A 72 -8.45 18.65 -0.64
C GLN A 72 -9.75 19.44 -0.85
N ILE A 73 -10.51 19.11 -1.90
CA ILE A 73 -11.79 19.77 -2.18
C ILE A 73 -12.80 19.50 -1.05
N GLY A 74 -12.84 18.26 -0.54
CA GLY A 74 -13.69 17.89 0.59
C GLY A 74 -13.34 18.68 1.85
N ASN A 75 -12.05 18.80 2.19
CA ASN A 75 -11.61 19.58 3.34
C ASN A 75 -11.98 21.07 3.18
N GLU A 76 -11.71 21.67 2.02
CA GLU A 76 -12.03 23.07 1.74
C GLU A 76 -13.54 23.34 1.86
N ALA A 77 -14.38 22.44 1.33
CA ALA A 77 -15.83 22.57 1.40
C ALA A 77 -16.34 22.43 2.84
N LEU A 78 -15.82 21.47 3.60
CA LEU A 78 -16.20 21.27 5.01
C LEU A 78 -15.75 22.45 5.88
N GLU A 79 -14.52 22.96 5.69
CA GLU A 79 -14.05 24.14 6.40
C GLU A 79 -14.86 25.39 6.07
N ALA A 80 -15.23 25.58 4.79
CA ALA A 80 -16.07 26.70 4.38
C ALA A 80 -17.47 26.60 5.00
N TYR A 81 -18.07 25.41 4.99
CA TYR A 81 -19.37 25.15 5.59
C TYR A 81 -19.37 25.42 7.10
N LEU A 82 -18.36 24.94 7.83
CA LEU A 82 -18.24 25.20 9.27
C LEU A 82 -18.04 26.69 9.56
N LYS A 83 -17.21 27.40 8.79
CA LYS A 83 -16.99 28.86 8.96
C LYS A 83 -18.25 29.70 8.73
N GLU A 84 -19.20 29.22 7.93
CA GLU A 84 -20.46 29.92 7.67
C GLU A 84 -21.52 29.67 8.76
N HIS A 85 -21.36 28.58 9.52
CA HIS A 85 -22.37 28.09 10.47
C HIS A 85 -21.89 28.04 11.94
N GLU A 86 -20.63 28.38 12.21
CA GLU A 86 -20.07 28.68 13.54
C GLU A 86 -19.99 30.20 13.78
#